data_AF-A0A1B0D7W7-F1
#
_entry.id   AF-A0A1B0D7W7-F1
#
_cell.length_a   1.000
_cell.length_b   1.000
_cell.length_c   1.000
_cell.angle_alpha   90.00
_cell.angle_beta   90.00
_cell.angle_gamma   90.00
#
_symmetry.space_group_name_H-M   'P 1'
#
loop_
_entity.id
_entity.type
_entity.pdbx_description
1 polymer ?
#
loop_
_entity_poly.entity_id
_entity_poly.type
_entity_poly.pdbx_seq_one_letter_code
_entity_poly.pdbx_strand_id
1 'polypeptide(L)'
;HGGVNQLGGVFVNGRPLPDVVRQRIVELAHNGVRPCDISRQLRVATPPVVDAIANYKRENPTMFAWEIRDRLLAEGICSQDNVPSVSSINR
;
A
#
# COMPACT_ATOMS: atom_id res chain seq x y z
N HIS A 1 -9.15 -0.24 -18.69
CA HIS A 1 -9.51 -0.32 -17.27
C HIS A 1 -8.29 -0.76 -16.49
N GLY A 2 -7.77 0.10 -15.61
CA GLY A 2 -6.70 -0.27 -14.68
C GLY A 2 -7.25 -1.19 -13.59
N GLY A 3 -6.42 -2.10 -13.10
CA GLY A 3 -6.70 -2.99 -11.98
C GLY A 3 -5.76 -2.69 -10.82
N VAL A 4 -6.12 -3.18 -9.64
CA VAL A 4 -5.28 -3.14 -8.45
C VAL A 4 -4.98 -4.59 -8.09
N ASN A 5 -3.70 -4.94 -7.96
CA ASN A 5 -3.34 -6.33 -7.70
C ASN A 5 -3.64 -6.71 -6.24
N GLN A 6 -3.50 -7.99 -5.88
CA GLN A 6 -3.72 -8.49 -4.51
C GLN A 6 -2.92 -7.78 -3.43
N LEU A 7 -1.94 -7.04 -3.91
CA LEU A 7 -0.98 -6.40 -3.12
C LEU A 7 -1.19 -4.88 -3.21
N GLY A 8 -2.08 -4.32 -4.01
CA GLY A 8 -2.39 -2.87 -3.98
C GLY A 8 -1.61 -2.01 -4.97
N GLY A 9 -0.76 -2.61 -5.79
CA GLY A 9 -0.11 -1.92 -6.90
C GLY A 9 -1.08 -1.67 -8.05
N VAL A 10 -1.10 -0.45 -8.58
CA VAL A 10 -1.92 -0.07 -9.73
C VAL A 10 -1.26 -0.62 -11.00
N PHE A 11 -2.04 -1.33 -11.80
CA PHE A 11 -1.57 -1.91 -13.06
C PHE A 11 -2.63 -1.74 -14.15
N VAL A 12 -2.22 -1.88 -15.42
CA VAL A 12 -3.15 -1.97 -16.54
C VAL A 12 -2.94 -3.32 -17.20
N ASN A 13 -3.98 -4.16 -17.18
CA ASN A 13 -3.92 -5.50 -17.79
C ASN A 13 -3.50 -5.41 -19.26
N GLY A 14 -2.50 -6.19 -19.64
CA GLY A 14 -1.95 -6.20 -21.01
C GLY A 14 -1.01 -5.03 -21.34
N ARG A 15 -0.66 -4.16 -20.39
CA ARG A 15 0.35 -3.10 -20.58
C ARG A 15 1.54 -3.29 -19.63
N PRO A 16 2.76 -2.96 -20.08
CA PRO A 16 3.94 -3.01 -19.21
C PRO A 16 3.81 -2.02 -18.04
N LEU A 17 4.47 -2.34 -16.93
CA LEU A 17 4.64 -1.40 -15.81
C LEU A 17 5.30 -0.11 -16.32
N PRO A 18 5.00 1.06 -15.73
CA PRO A 18 5.66 2.32 -16.09
C PRO A 18 7.19 2.17 -16.01
N ASP A 19 7.92 2.77 -16.97
CA ASP A 19 9.37 2.60 -17.07
C ASP A 19 10.12 3.01 -15.80
N VAL A 20 9.61 4.02 -15.08
CA VAL A 20 10.14 4.42 -13.77
C VAL A 20 10.09 3.28 -12.75
N VAL A 21 9.02 2.47 -12.74
CA VAL A 21 8.89 1.31 -11.83
C VAL A 21 9.83 0.20 -12.26
N ARG A 22 9.93 -0.04 -13.58
CA ARG A 22 10.83 -1.05 -14.14
C ARG A 22 12.30 -0.75 -13.85
N GLN A 23 12.72 0.50 -14.00
CA GLN A 23 14.09 0.93 -13.68
C GLN A 23 14.39 0.75 -12.18
N ARG A 24 13.44 1.12 -11.31
CA ARG A 24 13.58 0.95 -9.87
C ARG A 24 13.71 -0.51 -9.44
N ILE A 25 13.01 -1.44 -10.11
CA ILE A 25 13.18 -2.90 -9.90
C ILE A 25 14.61 -3.33 -10.21
N VAL A 26 15.16 -2.90 -11.35
CA VAL A 26 16.52 -3.25 -11.79
C VAL A 26 17.57 -2.66 -10.85
N GLU A 27 17.39 -1.40 -10.44
CA GLU A 27 18.29 -0.72 -9.49
C GLU A 27 18.37 -1.45 -8.15
N LEU A 28 17.23 -1.80 -7.55
CA LEU A 28 17.20 -2.52 -6.27
C LEU A 28 17.80 -3.92 -6.41
N ALA A 29 17.58 -4.61 -7.54
CA ALA A 29 18.18 -5.91 -7.80
C ALA A 29 19.71 -5.83 -7.91
N HIS A 30 20.25 -4.81 -8.60
CA HIS A 30 21.69 -4.57 -8.67
C HIS A 30 22.29 -4.24 -7.29
N ASN A 31 21.52 -3.60 -6.42
CA ASN A 31 21.91 -3.33 -5.02
C ASN A 31 21.77 -4.55 -4.10
N GLY A 32 21.50 -5.75 -4.63
CA GLY A 32 21.43 -6.99 -3.86
C GLY A 32 20.15 -7.15 -3.02
N VAL A 33 19.14 -6.32 -3.24
CA VAL A 33 17.85 -6.46 -2.57
C VAL A 33 17.14 -7.70 -3.12
N ARG A 34 16.60 -8.53 -2.22
CA ARG A 34 15.94 -9.77 -2.62
C ARG A 34 14.66 -9.45 -3.40
N PRO A 35 14.29 -10.25 -4.41
CA PRO A 35 13.09 -10.01 -5.22
C PRO A 35 11.79 -9.86 -4.40
N CYS A 36 11.64 -10.61 -3.30
CA CYS A 36 10.49 -10.49 -2.40
C CYS A 36 10.43 -9.12 -1.70
N ASP A 37 11.58 -8.57 -1.33
CA ASP A 37 11.70 -7.27 -0.69
C ASP A 37 11.49 -6.15 -1.70
N ILE A 38 11.95 -6.31 -2.96
CA ILE A 38 11.66 -5.37 -4.06
C ILE A 38 10.15 -5.27 -4.30
N SER A 39 9.45 -6.40 -4.38
CA SER A 39 8.00 -6.43 -4.57
C SER A 39 7.28 -5.68 -3.44
N ARG A 40 7.70 -5.90 -2.19
CA ARG A 40 7.13 -5.24 -1.00
C ARG A 40 7.48 -3.75 -0.93
N GLN A 41 8.73 -3.37 -1.22
CA GLN A 41 9.22 -1.98 -1.16
C GLN A 41 8.60 -1.11 -2.25
N LEU A 42 8.52 -1.61 -3.48
CA LEU A 42 8.03 -0.81 -4.59
C LEU A 42 6.53 -0.70 -4.63
N ARG A 43 5.83 -1.39 -3.72
CA ARG A 43 4.37 -1.46 -3.74
C ARG A 43 3.84 -1.71 -5.15
N VAL A 44 4.64 -2.45 -5.93
CA VAL A 44 4.16 -3.45 -6.88
C VAL A 44 3.13 -4.30 -6.14
N ALA A 45 3.16 -4.23 -4.79
CA ALA A 45 2.39 -4.96 -3.88
C ALA A 45 2.10 -4.40 -2.44
N THR A 46 1.79 -3.10 -2.20
CA THR A 46 1.19 -2.75 -0.87
C THR A 46 0.01 -1.75 -0.94
N PRO A 47 -1.21 -2.03 -0.40
CA PRO A 47 -2.37 -1.13 -0.51
C PRO A 47 -2.15 0.18 0.26
N PRO A 48 -2.49 1.37 -0.28
CA PRO A 48 -2.31 2.67 0.37
C PRO A 48 -2.80 2.72 1.84
N VAL A 49 -3.88 1.98 2.10
CA VAL A 49 -4.51 1.80 3.41
C VAL A 49 -3.56 1.24 4.46
N VAL A 50 -2.74 0.24 4.11
CA VAL A 50 -1.86 -0.46 5.07
C VAL A 50 -0.73 0.46 5.54
N ASP A 51 -0.14 1.23 4.62
CA ASP A 51 0.93 2.18 4.97
C ASP A 51 0.37 3.33 5.81
N ALA A 52 -0.84 3.80 5.49
CA ALA A 52 -1.52 4.84 6.26
C ALA A 52 -1.79 4.38 7.71
N ILE A 53 -2.32 3.16 7.89
CA ILE A 53 -2.53 2.57 9.23
C ILE A 53 -1.21 2.49 10.01
N ALA A 54 -0.14 1.99 9.37
CA ALA A 54 1.17 1.87 10.00
C ALA A 54 1.77 3.23 10.37
N ASN A 55 1.58 4.26 9.52
CA ASN A 55 2.01 5.61 9.80
C ASN A 55 1.25 6.22 10.98
N TYR A 56 -0.08 6.15 11.00
CA TYR A 56 -0.86 6.70 12.09
C TYR A 56 -0.54 6.05 13.44
N LYS A 57 -0.36 4.72 13.48
CA LYS A 57 0.07 4.03 14.71
C LYS A 57 1.48 4.40 15.15
N ARG A 58 2.37 4.74 14.22
CA ARG A 58 3.75 5.17 14.54
C ARG A 58 3.80 6.60 15.06
N GLU A 59 3.02 7.49 14.45
CA GLU A 59 2.91 8.90 14.85
C GLU A 59 2.17 9.05 16.19
N ASN A 60 1.12 8.25 16.39
CA ASN A 60 0.34 8.24 17.61
C ASN A 60 -0.03 6.81 18.03
N PRO A 61 0.81 6.14 18.84
CA PRO A 61 0.56 4.76 19.29
C PRO A 61 -0.70 4.58 20.14
N THR A 62 -1.23 5.65 20.73
CA THR A 62 -2.48 5.60 21.52
C THR A 62 -3.72 5.76 20.66
N MET A 63 -3.56 6.06 19.36
CA MET A 63 -4.67 6.21 18.43
C MET A 63 -5.46 4.89 18.31
N PHE A 64 -6.76 4.97 18.57
CA PHE A 64 -7.66 3.85 18.47
C PHE A 64 -7.93 3.48 17.02
N ALA A 65 -8.26 2.20 16.79
CA ALA A 65 -8.53 1.70 15.44
C ALA A 65 -9.75 2.36 14.77
N TRP A 66 -10.73 2.84 15.54
CA TRP A 66 -11.85 3.60 14.98
C TRP A 66 -11.41 5.00 14.53
N GLU A 67 -10.50 5.66 15.25
CA GLU A 67 -9.92 6.95 14.85
C GLU A 67 -9.10 6.81 13.57
N ILE A 68 -8.31 5.74 13.46
CA ILE A 68 -7.60 5.38 12.23
C ILE A 68 -8.58 5.20 11.07
N ARG A 69 -9.70 4.50 11.30
CA ARG A 69 -10.73 4.29 10.28
C ARG A 69 -11.31 5.61 9.78
N ASP A 70 -11.67 6.51 10.69
CA ASP A 70 -12.27 7.79 10.33
C ASP A 70 -11.26 8.69 9.62
N ARG A 71 -9.97 8.61 9.98
CA ARG A 71 -8.89 9.34 9.30
C ARG A 71 -8.63 8.82 7.89
N LEU A 72 -8.68 7.50 7.67
CA LEU A 72 -8.59 6.90 6.33
C LEU A 72 -9.71 7.39 5.40
N LEU A 73 -10.91 7.59 5.92
CA LEU A 73 -12.04 8.16 5.18
C LEU A 73 -11.84 9.66 4.95
N ALA A 74 -11.42 10.41 5.97
CA ALA A 74 -11.23 11.86 5.89
C ALA A 74 -10.13 12.27 4.90
N GLU A 75 -9.05 11.49 4.82
CA GLU A 75 -7.95 11.72 3.87
C GLU A 75 -8.22 11.12 2.47
N GLY A 76 -9.39 10.49 2.27
CA GLY A 76 -9.78 9.91 0.98
C GLY A 76 -8.96 8.69 0.56
N ILE A 77 -8.23 8.08 1.50
CA ILE A 77 -7.45 6.86 1.29
C ILE A 77 -8.39 5.66 1.10
N CYS A 78 -9.53 5.69 1.80
CA CYS A 78 -10.63 4.74 1.67
C CYS A 78 -11.95 5.47 1.35
N SER A 79 -12.86 4.78 0.65
CA SER A 79 -14.28 5.08 0.58
C SER A 79 -15.05 4.22 1.60
N GLN A 80 -16.34 4.51 1.81
CA GLN A 80 -17.18 3.70 2.71
C GLN A 80 -17.22 2.22 2.32
N ASP A 81 -17.11 1.91 1.02
CA ASP A 81 -17.20 0.54 0.52
C ASP A 81 -15.91 -0.28 0.69
N ASN A 82 -14.76 0.38 0.88
CA ASN A 82 -13.45 -0.27 0.91
C ASN A 82 -12.66 -0.05 2.20
N VAL A 83 -13.20 0.74 3.15
CA VAL A 83 -12.55 1.01 4.43
C VAL A 83 -12.50 -0.27 5.28
N PRO A 84 -11.33 -0.62 5.87
CA PRO A 84 -11.21 -1.83 6.66
C PRO A 84 -12.01 -1.72 7.97
N SER A 85 -12.46 -2.87 8.48
CA SER A 85 -13.08 -2.95 9.79
C SER A 85 -12.08 -2.65 10.91
N VAL A 86 -12.57 -2.17 12.05
CA VAL A 86 -11.75 -1.89 13.26
C VAL A 86 -10.93 -3.12 13.67
N SER A 87 -11.51 -4.32 13.56
CA SER A 87 -10.82 -5.58 13.83
C SER A 87 -9.68 -5.88 12.85
N SER A 88 -9.80 -5.44 11.59
CA SER A 88 -8.75 -5.61 10.58
C SER A 88 -7.60 -4.62 10.79
N ILE A 89 -7.89 -3.43 11.31
CA ILE A 89 -6.89 -2.39 11.64
C ILE A 89 -6.02 -2.78 12.86
N ASN A 90 -6.56 -3.65 13.74
CA ASN A 90 -5.85 -4.12 14.93
C ASN A 90 -5.07 -5.43 14.74
N ARG A 91 -5.16 -6.08 13.58
CA ARG A 91 -4.32 -7.23 13.23
C ARG A 91 -2.98 -6.78 12.68
#